data_AF-E8LFN2-F1
#
_entry.id   AF-E8LFN2-F1
#
_cell.length_a   1.000
_cell.length_b   1.000
_cell.length_c   1.000
_cell.angle_alpha   90.00
_cell.angle_beta   90.00
_cell.angle_gamma   90.00
#
_symmetry.space_group_name_H-M   'P 1'
#
loop_
_entity.id
_entity.type
_entity.pdbx_description
1 polymer ?
#
loop_
_entity_poly.entity_id
_entity_poly.type
_entity_poly.pdbx_seq_one_letter_code
_entity_poly.pdbx_strand_id
1 'polypeptide(L)'
;MKHKLCLHGLEVKNQAQLLNLAKRLLPGSTVKVKIKEKYFNDNDMYKYRLTRFTPENIDGVRLYCAWGTLLVSDKLLAIADIIIEFEYHNAEAAEAVDSLLQKLLASKTKFVLEEPDFSQRLDQLRGCFDQKQLAAYDADSAMSLLYCHLPWQVYYVSKLWQEVLSRGPERSLLRQLRVKLRRLRSLLTLCKPLLPEQEAVHWQGVLKASTNRLGDVREYDVALQICSRLQRSREQAEASLPQLTALLTQLRGTAAAKALRGLRLNRLTLELARLLLWLYRVPAPERELTVAEFLSRRFGNWYDKLMELPEKYPDLHNMEQLHRIRIKLKRFRYALQSVPELAPEARLLRSLKYLQDMLGLLHDDYINTMMVEKLVAAHPKIKELRYEAALFSGWEQAKADAALEALPQQWEAFSSQLTEWKNKNL
;
A
#
# COMPACT_ATOMS: atom_id res chain seq x y z
N MET A 1 7.93 -14.38 21.38
CA MET A 1 7.76 -14.88 20.00
C MET A 1 8.95 -14.45 19.13
N LYS A 2 9.39 -15.29 18.18
CA LYS A 2 10.48 -14.94 17.24
C LYS A 2 9.90 -14.29 16.00
N HIS A 3 10.42 -13.11 15.64
CA HIS A 3 10.06 -12.43 14.40
C HIS A 3 11.22 -12.49 13.42
N LYS A 4 10.88 -12.34 12.13
CA LYS A 4 11.84 -12.29 11.05
C LYS A 4 11.58 -11.08 10.19
N LEU A 5 12.66 -10.41 9.78
CA LEU A 5 12.62 -9.36 8.78
C LEU A 5 13.56 -9.73 7.65
N CYS A 6 13.06 -9.74 6.41
CA CYS A 6 13.86 -10.09 5.24
C CYS A 6 14.12 -8.86 4.36
N LEU A 7 15.39 -8.62 4.08
CA LEU A 7 15.87 -7.70 3.07
C LEU A 7 16.28 -8.51 1.83
N HIS A 8 15.48 -8.42 0.78
CA HIS A 8 15.83 -8.99 -0.53
C HIS A 8 16.75 -8.04 -1.28
N GLY A 9 17.96 -8.52 -1.60
CA GLY A 9 18.98 -7.76 -2.30
C GLY A 9 18.72 -7.74 -3.80
N LEU A 10 18.65 -6.53 -4.36
CA LEU A 10 18.51 -6.28 -5.78
C LEU A 10 19.88 -6.23 -6.45
N GLU A 11 19.96 -6.75 -7.67
CA GLU A 11 21.18 -6.75 -8.51
C GLU A 11 22.40 -7.40 -7.83
N VAL A 12 22.14 -8.32 -6.89
CA VAL A 12 23.20 -9.10 -6.23
C VAL A 12 23.69 -10.16 -7.21
N LYS A 13 24.97 -10.11 -7.56
CA LYS A 13 25.55 -10.96 -8.61
C LYS A 13 26.04 -12.30 -8.10
N ASN A 14 26.42 -12.37 -6.83
CA ASN A 14 26.90 -13.59 -6.21
C ASN A 14 26.69 -13.58 -4.70
N GLN A 15 26.70 -14.78 -4.11
CA GLN A 15 26.51 -14.98 -2.68
C GLN A 15 27.54 -14.22 -1.81
N ALA A 16 28.78 -14.08 -2.28
CA ALA A 16 29.86 -13.47 -1.49
C ALA A 16 29.55 -12.01 -1.12
N GLN A 17 28.79 -11.28 -1.95
CA GLN A 17 28.35 -9.91 -1.63
C GLN A 17 27.55 -9.84 -0.33
N LEU A 18 26.57 -10.74 -0.15
CA LEU A 18 25.75 -10.80 1.06
C LEU A 18 26.54 -11.30 2.26
N LEU A 19 27.37 -12.33 2.06
CA LEU A 19 28.19 -12.90 3.13
C LEU A 19 29.22 -11.90 3.66
N ASN A 20 29.85 -11.12 2.79
CA ASN A 20 30.83 -10.11 3.20
C ASN A 20 30.17 -8.97 3.97
N LEU A 21 28.94 -8.57 3.58
CA LEU A 21 28.15 -7.62 4.37
C LEU A 21 27.85 -8.18 5.77
N ALA A 22 27.34 -9.41 5.87
CA ALA A 22 27.02 -10.04 7.15
C ALA A 22 28.25 -10.20 8.05
N LYS A 23 29.36 -10.74 7.53
CA LYS A 23 30.62 -10.93 8.26
C LYS A 23 31.16 -9.63 8.84
N ARG A 24 31.12 -8.54 8.06
CA ARG A 24 31.59 -7.23 8.52
C ARG A 24 30.73 -6.66 9.64
N LEU A 25 29.42 -6.92 9.61
CA LEU A 25 28.49 -6.37 10.61
C LEU A 25 28.42 -7.18 11.90
N LEU A 26 28.74 -8.47 11.83
CA LEU A 26 28.71 -9.39 12.96
C LEU A 26 30.05 -10.15 13.06
N PRO A 27 31.17 -9.45 13.33
CA PRO A 27 32.46 -10.09 13.53
C PRO A 27 32.41 -11.07 14.69
N GLY A 28 33.20 -12.15 14.62
CA GLY A 28 33.24 -13.19 15.66
C GLY A 28 32.02 -14.11 15.71
N SER A 29 31.04 -13.96 14.82
CA SER A 29 29.88 -14.87 14.80
C SER A 29 30.25 -16.31 14.47
N THR A 30 29.63 -17.25 15.16
CA THR A 30 29.63 -18.65 14.72
C THR A 30 28.82 -18.78 13.43
N VAL A 31 29.42 -19.40 12.40
CA VAL A 31 28.81 -19.57 11.08
C VAL A 31 28.40 -21.03 10.85
N LYS A 32 27.14 -21.26 10.46
CA LYS A 32 26.66 -22.57 10.00
C LYS A 32 26.02 -22.47 8.61
N VAL A 33 26.31 -23.42 7.74
CA VAL A 33 25.75 -23.48 6.38
C VAL A 33 24.82 -24.68 6.26
N LYS A 34 23.67 -24.49 5.61
CA LYS A 34 22.79 -25.58 5.19
C LYS A 34 22.26 -25.32 3.78
N ILE A 35 21.93 -26.38 3.07
CA ILE A 35 21.20 -26.31 1.80
C ILE A 35 19.78 -26.78 2.07
N LYS A 36 18.80 -26.10 1.49
CA LYS A 36 17.39 -26.47 1.56
C LYS A 36 16.81 -26.46 0.16
N GLU A 37 16.03 -27.48 -0.11
CA GLU A 37 15.18 -27.57 -1.30
C GLU A 37 13.82 -28.13 -0.90
N LYS A 38 12.77 -27.71 -1.62
CA LYS A 38 11.42 -28.23 -1.46
C LYS A 38 10.69 -28.07 -2.79
N TYR A 39 9.97 -29.12 -3.17
CA TYR A 39 9.11 -29.16 -4.33
C TYR A 39 7.65 -29.04 -3.88
N PHE A 40 6.84 -28.37 -4.69
CA PHE A 40 5.42 -28.16 -4.48
C PHE A 40 4.65 -28.68 -5.70
N ASN A 41 3.33 -28.65 -5.62
CA ASN A 41 2.46 -28.97 -6.75
C ASN A 41 2.66 -27.94 -7.89
N ASP A 42 2.29 -28.33 -9.11
CA ASP A 42 2.43 -27.54 -10.34
C ASP A 42 3.88 -27.08 -10.64
N ASN A 43 4.86 -27.97 -10.38
CA ASN A 43 6.29 -27.78 -10.69
C ASN A 43 6.98 -26.59 -9.98
N ASP A 44 6.36 -26.05 -8.95
CA ASP A 44 6.96 -25.01 -8.13
C ASP A 44 8.02 -25.58 -7.19
N MET A 45 9.08 -24.81 -6.94
CA MET A 45 10.12 -25.23 -6.00
C MET A 45 10.91 -24.04 -5.45
N TYR A 46 11.63 -24.27 -4.37
CA TYR A 46 12.78 -23.44 -4.03
C TYR A 46 14.01 -24.31 -3.81
N LYS A 47 15.18 -23.75 -4.08
CA LYS A 47 16.48 -24.32 -3.72
C LYS A 47 17.43 -23.22 -3.34
N TYR A 48 17.93 -23.23 -2.11
CA TYR A 48 18.84 -22.20 -1.62
C TYR A 48 19.85 -22.73 -0.61
N ARG A 49 21.01 -22.05 -0.57
CA ARG A 49 21.99 -22.17 0.49
C ARG A 49 21.70 -21.10 1.54
N LEU A 50 21.55 -21.53 2.79
CA LEU A 50 21.35 -20.64 3.94
C LEU A 50 22.60 -20.65 4.82
N THR A 51 23.21 -19.47 4.99
CA THR A 51 24.33 -19.27 5.91
C THR A 51 23.84 -18.51 7.12
N ARG A 52 23.88 -19.14 8.30
CA ARG A 52 23.47 -18.55 9.58
C ARG A 52 24.68 -17.98 10.30
N PHE A 53 24.57 -16.74 10.76
CA PHE A 53 25.48 -16.05 11.65
C PHE A 53 24.81 -15.96 13.02
N THR A 54 25.47 -16.52 14.03
CA THR A 54 25.07 -16.41 15.44
C THR A 54 26.10 -15.54 16.15
N PRO A 55 25.79 -14.26 16.43
CA PRO A 55 26.68 -13.38 17.19
C PRO A 55 26.83 -13.88 18.63
N GLU A 56 28.05 -13.81 19.16
CA GLU A 56 28.32 -14.20 20.56
C GLU A 56 27.85 -13.13 21.56
N ASN A 57 27.85 -11.86 21.14
CA ASN A 57 27.64 -10.72 22.03
C ASN A 57 26.22 -10.13 21.97
N ILE A 58 25.29 -10.74 21.22
CA ILE A 58 23.93 -10.22 21.04
C ILE A 58 22.97 -11.38 21.17
N ASP A 59 22.46 -11.59 22.38
CA ASP A 59 21.50 -12.66 22.62
C ASP A 59 20.17 -12.41 21.88
N GLY A 60 19.50 -13.48 21.49
CA GLY A 60 18.22 -13.41 20.81
C GLY A 60 18.26 -12.93 19.34
N VAL A 61 19.42 -12.55 18.78
CA VAL A 61 19.54 -12.11 17.37
C VAL A 61 20.29 -13.13 16.53
N ARG A 62 19.76 -13.44 15.35
CA ARG A 62 20.43 -14.28 14.34
C ARG A 62 20.26 -13.68 12.96
N LEU A 63 21.32 -13.72 12.16
CA LEU A 63 21.29 -13.25 10.78
C LEU A 63 21.49 -14.42 9.83
N TYR A 64 20.69 -14.49 8.77
CA TYR A 64 20.78 -15.50 7.74
C TYR A 64 21.02 -14.85 6.38
N CYS A 65 21.98 -15.36 5.62
CA CYS A 65 22.11 -15.06 4.19
C CYS A 65 21.56 -16.23 3.38
N ALA A 66 20.49 -16.01 2.63
CA ALA A 66 19.93 -17.00 1.71
C ALA A 66 20.34 -16.67 0.28
N TRP A 67 20.87 -17.66 -0.45
CA TRP A 67 21.25 -17.53 -1.84
C TRP A 67 20.77 -18.72 -2.65
N GLY A 68 20.01 -18.50 -3.71
CA GLY A 68 19.45 -19.59 -4.50
C GLY A 68 18.39 -19.13 -5.49
N THR A 69 17.42 -19.99 -5.74
CA THR A 69 16.38 -19.78 -6.74
C THR A 69 15.03 -20.25 -6.22
N LEU A 70 13.99 -19.57 -6.66
CA LEU A 70 12.59 -19.90 -6.46
C LEU A 70 11.96 -20.03 -7.86
N LEU A 71 11.33 -21.17 -8.14
CA LEU A 71 10.59 -21.44 -9.38
C LEU A 71 9.10 -21.34 -9.06
N VAL A 72 8.42 -20.39 -9.69
CA VAL A 72 6.97 -20.18 -9.52
C VAL A 72 6.31 -19.98 -10.86
N SER A 73 5.36 -20.85 -11.21
CA SER A 73 4.61 -20.77 -12.47
C SER A 73 5.56 -20.57 -13.67
N ASP A 74 6.56 -21.46 -13.77
CA ASP A 74 7.62 -21.47 -14.79
C ASP A 74 8.55 -20.25 -14.80
N LYS A 75 8.49 -19.39 -13.78
CA LYS A 75 9.39 -18.23 -13.64
C LYS A 75 10.46 -18.50 -12.60
N LEU A 76 11.72 -18.39 -13.00
CA LEU A 76 12.87 -18.43 -12.10
C LEU A 76 13.12 -17.06 -11.49
N LEU A 77 13.05 -16.99 -10.16
CA LEU A 77 13.33 -15.80 -9.36
C LEU A 77 14.53 -16.06 -8.47
N ALA A 78 15.47 -15.11 -8.42
CA ALA A 78 16.64 -15.22 -7.56
C ALA A 78 16.26 -15.03 -6.08
N ILE A 79 16.86 -15.84 -5.21
CA ILE A 79 16.88 -15.63 -3.76
C ILE A 79 18.23 -15.01 -3.43
N ALA A 80 18.21 -13.81 -2.85
CA ALA A 80 19.41 -13.05 -2.50
C ALA A 80 19.13 -12.25 -1.22
N ASP A 81 18.87 -12.96 -0.13
CA ASP A 81 18.21 -12.40 1.04
C ASP A 81 19.14 -12.29 2.24
N ILE A 82 18.97 -11.22 3.02
CA ILE A 82 19.43 -11.11 4.39
C ILE A 82 18.21 -11.15 5.30
N ILE A 83 18.08 -12.20 6.10
CA ILE A 83 16.97 -12.40 7.03
C ILE A 83 17.50 -12.22 8.45
N ILE A 84 16.90 -11.32 9.21
CA ILE A 84 17.22 -11.08 10.61
C ILE A 84 16.10 -11.69 11.45
N GLU A 85 16.44 -12.71 12.24
CA GLU A 85 15.56 -13.31 13.24
C GLU A 85 15.88 -12.70 14.60
N PHE A 86 14.86 -12.29 15.34
CA PHE A 86 15.04 -11.67 16.64
C PHE A 86 13.86 -11.94 17.57
N GLU A 87 14.12 -11.82 18.87
CA GLU A 87 13.11 -11.88 19.92
C GLU A 87 12.80 -10.46 20.39
N TYR A 88 11.58 -9.98 20.10
CA TYR A 88 11.26 -8.56 20.29
C TYR A 88 11.11 -8.11 21.75
N HIS A 89 10.80 -9.05 22.67
CA HIS A 89 10.70 -8.74 24.10
C HIS A 89 12.07 -8.42 24.71
N ASN A 90 13.17 -8.75 24.03
CA ASN A 90 14.50 -8.32 24.41
C ASN A 90 14.77 -6.94 23.76
N ALA A 91 14.82 -5.90 24.60
CA ALA A 91 15.05 -4.53 24.15
C ALA A 91 16.42 -4.37 23.45
N GLU A 92 17.46 -5.04 23.95
CA GLU A 92 18.80 -5.03 23.36
C GLU A 92 18.79 -5.68 21.98
N ALA A 93 18.05 -6.78 21.81
CA ALA A 93 17.89 -7.43 20.52
C ALA A 93 17.19 -6.48 19.51
N ALA A 94 16.13 -5.80 19.92
CA ALA A 94 15.42 -4.86 19.04
C ALA A 94 16.30 -3.67 18.61
N GLU A 95 17.11 -3.12 19.52
CA GLU A 95 18.08 -2.05 19.20
C GLU A 95 19.21 -2.54 18.30
N ALA A 96 19.74 -3.75 18.56
CA ALA A 96 20.73 -4.38 17.71
C ALA A 96 20.20 -4.58 16.29
N VAL A 97 18.93 -4.97 16.13
CA VAL A 97 18.31 -5.11 14.81
C VAL A 97 18.16 -3.76 14.10
N ASP A 98 17.71 -2.69 14.77
CA ASP A 98 17.67 -1.36 14.12
C ASP A 98 19.08 -0.92 13.68
N SER A 99 20.09 -1.12 14.52
CA SER A 99 21.51 -0.84 14.19
C SER A 99 21.99 -1.65 12.97
N LEU A 100 21.65 -2.94 12.89
CA LEU A 100 21.97 -3.78 11.74
C LEU A 100 21.26 -3.29 10.47
N LEU A 101 19.97 -2.97 10.55
CA LEU A 101 19.20 -2.44 9.41
C LEU A 101 19.80 -1.14 8.89
N GLN A 102 20.13 -0.20 9.77
CA GLN A 102 20.79 1.05 9.39
C GLN A 102 22.07 0.79 8.61
N LYS A 103 22.94 -0.10 9.12
CA LYS A 103 24.23 -0.41 8.48
C LYS A 103 24.07 -1.18 7.16
N LEU A 104 23.12 -2.11 7.07
CA LEU A 104 22.80 -2.85 5.85
C LEU A 104 22.27 -1.92 4.75
N LEU A 105 21.33 -1.04 5.12
CA LEU A 105 20.67 -0.13 4.19
C LEU A 105 21.52 1.10 3.85
N ALA A 106 22.57 1.39 4.62
CA ALA A 106 23.64 2.32 4.25
C ALA A 106 24.61 1.75 3.18
N SER A 107 24.56 0.44 2.90
CA SER A 107 25.42 -0.17 1.88
C SER A 107 25.03 0.23 0.45
N LYS A 108 25.92 -0.08 -0.51
CA LYS A 108 25.66 0.15 -1.94
C LYS A 108 24.54 -0.74 -2.48
N THR A 109 24.42 -1.97 -1.96
CA THR A 109 23.39 -2.93 -2.34
C THR A 109 22.01 -2.35 -2.06
N LYS A 110 21.11 -2.48 -3.03
CA LYS A 110 19.74 -2.03 -2.89
C LYS A 110 18.88 -3.13 -2.32
N PHE A 111 18.01 -2.81 -1.39
CA PHE A 111 17.17 -3.79 -0.73
C PHE A 111 15.70 -3.37 -0.75
N VAL A 112 14.82 -4.36 -0.82
CA VAL A 112 13.39 -4.24 -0.53
C VAL A 112 13.02 -5.19 0.61
N LEU A 113 11.93 -4.90 1.30
CA LEU A 113 11.34 -5.84 2.24
C LEU A 113 10.59 -6.93 1.48
N GLU A 114 10.70 -8.16 1.96
CA GLU A 114 10.04 -9.32 1.36
C GLU A 114 9.60 -10.31 2.45
N GLU A 115 8.72 -11.25 2.09
CA GLU A 115 8.28 -12.33 2.98
C GLU A 115 9.44 -13.29 3.34
N PRO A 116 9.86 -13.40 4.61
CA PRO A 116 10.98 -14.25 5.04
C PRO A 116 10.77 -15.75 4.84
N ASP A 117 9.52 -16.24 4.79
CA ASP A 117 9.23 -17.65 4.53
C ASP A 117 9.05 -17.92 3.03
N PHE A 118 9.88 -18.79 2.46
CA PHE A 118 9.86 -19.05 1.01
C PHE A 118 8.63 -19.83 0.53
N SER A 119 7.97 -20.62 1.39
CA SER A 119 6.69 -21.24 1.04
C SER A 119 5.61 -20.17 0.95
N GLN A 120 5.55 -19.28 1.93
CA GLN A 120 4.60 -18.18 1.93
C GLN A 120 4.85 -17.23 0.76
N ARG A 121 6.12 -16.89 0.47
CA ARG A 121 6.50 -16.07 -0.69
C ARG A 121 6.04 -16.69 -2.02
N LEU A 122 6.02 -18.02 -2.12
CA LEU A 122 5.52 -18.73 -3.28
C LEU A 122 4.01 -18.55 -3.44
N ASP A 123 3.25 -18.76 -2.36
CA ASP A 123 1.79 -18.56 -2.35
C ASP A 123 1.41 -17.10 -2.67
N GLN A 124 2.24 -16.17 -2.21
CA GLN A 124 2.12 -14.74 -2.49
C GLN A 124 2.27 -14.42 -3.98
N LEU A 125 3.22 -15.07 -4.67
CA LEU A 125 3.46 -14.90 -6.09
C LEU A 125 2.38 -15.58 -6.95
N ARG A 126 1.81 -16.69 -6.47
CA ARG A 126 0.66 -17.37 -7.10
C ARG A 126 -0.67 -16.65 -6.86
N GLY A 127 -0.73 -15.77 -5.86
CA GLY A 127 -1.98 -15.13 -5.46
C GLY A 127 -2.90 -16.02 -4.62
N CYS A 128 -2.37 -17.10 -4.04
CA CYS A 128 -3.08 -18.00 -3.11
C CYS A 128 -2.69 -17.77 -1.65
N PHE A 129 -1.95 -16.69 -1.35
CA PHE A 129 -1.56 -16.34 0.01
C PHE A 129 -2.76 -16.06 0.91
N ASP A 130 -2.83 -16.81 2.02
CA ASP A 130 -3.83 -16.66 3.07
C ASP A 130 -3.12 -16.30 4.39
N GLN A 131 -3.44 -15.12 4.94
CA GLN A 131 -2.86 -14.64 6.19
C GLN A 131 -3.14 -15.60 7.35
N LYS A 132 -4.25 -16.35 7.29
CA LYS A 132 -4.66 -17.29 8.33
C LYS A 132 -3.82 -18.57 8.37
N GLN A 133 -3.04 -18.83 7.32
CA GLN A 133 -2.14 -19.99 7.24
C GLN A 133 -0.74 -19.67 7.75
N LEU A 134 -0.47 -18.43 8.16
CA LEU A 134 0.79 -18.05 8.76
C LEU A 134 0.93 -18.71 10.13
N ALA A 135 2.12 -19.23 10.45
CA ALA A 135 2.39 -19.83 11.76
C ALA A 135 2.25 -18.84 12.94
N ALA A 136 2.27 -17.55 12.64
CA ALA A 136 2.06 -16.45 13.59
C ALA A 136 0.59 -16.09 13.79
N TYR A 137 -0.32 -16.67 13.00
CA TYR A 137 -1.74 -16.37 13.08
C TYR A 137 -2.37 -17.16 14.22
N ASP A 138 -3.03 -16.42 15.11
CA ASP A 138 -3.83 -16.92 16.21
C ASP A 138 -5.20 -16.23 16.16
N ALA A 139 -6.27 -17.01 15.98
CA ALA A 139 -7.63 -16.49 15.90
C ALA A 139 -8.09 -15.89 17.24
N ASP A 140 -7.51 -16.33 18.35
CA ASP A 140 -7.86 -15.90 19.70
C ASP A 140 -7.11 -14.63 20.12
N SER A 141 -6.19 -14.14 19.28
CA SER A 141 -5.42 -12.91 19.51
C SER A 141 -5.61 -11.90 18.38
N ALA A 142 -6.22 -10.75 18.69
CA ALA A 142 -6.33 -9.62 17.76
C ALA A 142 -4.96 -9.09 17.29
N MET A 143 -3.87 -9.41 17.99
CA MET A 143 -2.51 -9.06 17.59
C MET A 143 -2.09 -9.72 16.26
N SER A 144 -2.77 -10.81 15.86
CA SER A 144 -2.64 -11.40 14.52
C SER A 144 -2.80 -10.37 13.41
N LEU A 145 -3.64 -9.35 13.57
CA LEU A 145 -3.78 -8.25 12.60
C LEU A 145 -2.47 -7.48 12.38
N LEU A 146 -1.66 -7.31 13.44
CA LEU A 146 -0.38 -6.62 13.35
C LEU A 146 0.71 -7.48 12.71
N TYR A 147 0.69 -8.79 12.97
CA TYR A 147 1.77 -9.70 12.58
C TYR A 147 1.54 -10.38 11.24
N CYS A 148 0.28 -10.55 10.84
CA CYS A 148 -0.11 -11.33 9.67
C CYS A 148 -0.71 -10.46 8.54
N HIS A 149 -1.40 -9.36 8.87
CA HIS A 149 -2.09 -8.54 7.85
C HIS A 149 -1.29 -7.31 7.43
N LEU A 150 -0.71 -6.57 8.39
CA LEU A 150 0.07 -5.38 8.08
C LEU A 150 1.37 -5.65 7.29
N PRO A 151 2.19 -6.68 7.62
CA PRO A 151 3.50 -6.85 6.98
C PRO A 151 3.41 -7.10 5.48
N TRP A 152 2.42 -7.89 5.05
CA TRP A 152 2.16 -8.11 3.63
C TRP A 152 1.90 -6.80 2.86
N GLN A 153 1.13 -5.86 3.42
CA GLN A 153 0.92 -4.56 2.79
C GLN A 153 2.24 -3.76 2.70
N VAL A 154 3.09 -3.86 3.72
CA VAL A 154 4.41 -3.22 3.75
C VAL A 154 5.32 -3.79 2.66
N TYR A 155 5.37 -5.11 2.47
CA TYR A 155 6.17 -5.75 1.42
C TYR A 155 5.77 -5.27 0.01
N TYR A 156 4.46 -5.18 -0.28
CA TYR A 156 3.99 -4.61 -1.55
C TYR A 156 4.43 -3.16 -1.75
N VAL A 157 4.28 -2.33 -0.73
CA VAL A 157 4.67 -0.92 -0.81
C VAL A 157 6.18 -0.82 -1.05
N SER A 158 6.99 -1.64 -0.37
CA SER A 158 8.45 -1.68 -0.57
C SER A 158 8.82 -2.06 -2.00
N LYS A 159 8.20 -3.10 -2.57
CA LYS A 159 8.43 -3.52 -3.96
C LYS A 159 7.96 -2.49 -4.98
N LEU A 160 6.80 -1.89 -4.79
CA LEU A 160 6.29 -0.86 -5.70
C LEU A 160 7.15 0.41 -5.69
N TRP A 161 7.76 0.76 -4.55
CA TRP A 161 8.76 1.82 -4.53
C TRP A 161 10.00 1.47 -5.36
N GLN A 162 10.46 0.23 -5.31
CA GLN A 162 11.55 -0.23 -6.17
C GLN A 162 11.17 -0.15 -7.65
N GLU A 163 9.99 -0.62 -8.04
CA GLU A 163 9.54 -0.55 -9.44
C GLU A 163 9.44 0.90 -9.94
N VAL A 164 8.85 1.79 -9.15
CA VAL A 164 8.71 3.22 -9.49
C VAL A 164 10.08 3.90 -9.64
N LEU A 165 11.04 3.57 -8.77
CA LEU A 165 12.38 4.18 -8.81
C LEU A 165 13.28 3.60 -9.91
N SER A 166 13.02 2.37 -10.36
CA SER A 166 13.82 1.69 -11.40
C SER A 166 13.27 1.94 -12.81
N ARG A 167 11.96 1.81 -13.00
CA ARG A 167 11.28 1.98 -14.30
C ARG A 167 10.81 3.41 -14.56
N GLY A 168 10.78 4.23 -13.52
CA GLY A 168 10.30 5.60 -13.57
C GLY A 168 8.81 5.74 -13.23
N PRO A 169 8.28 6.98 -13.32
CA PRO A 169 6.94 7.34 -12.87
C PRO A 169 5.83 6.93 -13.85
N GLU A 170 5.79 5.67 -14.28
CA GLU A 170 4.71 5.13 -15.10
C GLU A 170 3.37 5.27 -14.35
N ARG A 171 2.33 5.70 -15.07
CA ARG A 171 0.99 5.94 -14.52
C ARG A 171 0.42 4.71 -13.81
N SER A 172 0.58 3.53 -14.39
CA SER A 172 0.12 2.26 -13.83
C SER A 172 0.80 1.95 -12.48
N LEU A 173 2.13 2.12 -12.40
CA LEU A 173 2.93 1.88 -11.20
C LEU A 173 2.60 2.88 -10.09
N LEU A 174 2.54 4.17 -10.40
CA LEU A 174 2.17 5.21 -9.42
C LEU A 174 0.74 5.01 -8.90
N ARG A 175 -0.20 4.59 -9.75
CA ARG A 175 -1.55 4.22 -9.33
C ARG A 175 -1.53 3.04 -8.36
N GLN A 176 -0.79 1.99 -8.67
CA GLN A 176 -0.67 0.81 -7.80
C GLN A 176 -0.06 1.17 -6.45
N LEU A 177 1.06 1.89 -6.44
CA LEU A 177 1.73 2.36 -5.23
C LEU A 177 0.79 3.19 -4.35
N ARG A 178 0.07 4.15 -4.93
CA ARG A 178 -0.91 4.98 -4.22
C ARG A 178 -2.05 4.15 -3.62
N VAL A 179 -2.55 3.13 -4.34
CA VAL A 179 -3.60 2.25 -3.84
C VAL A 179 -3.10 1.42 -2.67
N LYS A 180 -1.90 0.84 -2.76
CA LYS A 180 -1.30 0.03 -1.69
C LYS A 180 -0.95 0.86 -0.45
N LEU A 181 -0.39 2.06 -0.62
CA LEU A 181 -0.18 3.02 0.48
C LEU A 181 -1.49 3.35 1.19
N ARG A 182 -2.58 3.56 0.43
CA ARG A 182 -3.90 3.83 1.03
C ARG A 182 -4.47 2.62 1.76
N ARG A 183 -4.28 1.40 1.24
CA ARG A 183 -4.67 0.16 1.92
C ARG A 183 -3.91 -0.03 3.23
N LEU A 184 -2.59 0.13 3.21
CA LEU A 184 -1.74 0.09 4.41
C LEU A 184 -2.21 1.09 5.47
N ARG A 185 -2.49 2.34 5.06
CA ARG A 185 -3.03 3.37 5.97
C ARG A 185 -4.39 3.02 6.55
N SER A 186 -5.30 2.50 5.73
CA SER A 186 -6.64 2.10 6.19
C SER A 186 -6.55 0.94 7.19
N LEU A 187 -5.69 -0.04 6.93
CA LEU A 187 -5.46 -1.17 7.84
C LEU A 187 -4.79 -0.72 9.14
N LEU A 188 -3.81 0.19 9.08
CA LEU A 188 -3.22 0.79 10.29
C LEU A 188 -4.26 1.58 11.11
N THR A 189 -5.21 2.24 10.43
CA THR A 189 -6.33 2.93 11.11
C THR A 189 -7.32 1.96 11.73
N LEU A 190 -7.58 0.82 11.08
CA LEU A 190 -8.39 -0.26 11.64
C LEU A 190 -7.79 -0.74 12.97
N CYS A 191 -6.48 -1.02 12.97
CA CYS A 191 -5.72 -1.53 14.09
C CYS A 191 -5.39 -0.50 15.17
N LYS A 192 -5.75 0.80 15.00
CA LYS A 192 -5.39 1.87 15.96
C LYS A 192 -5.65 1.50 17.44
N PRO A 193 -6.76 0.85 17.83
CA PRO A 193 -7.01 0.52 19.24
C PRO A 193 -6.09 -0.56 19.83
N LEU A 194 -5.33 -1.28 19.00
CA LEU A 194 -4.30 -2.23 19.42
C LEU A 194 -2.92 -1.57 19.56
N LEU A 195 -2.81 -0.28 19.21
CA LEU A 195 -1.53 0.41 19.04
C LEU A 195 -1.41 1.56 20.05
N PRO A 196 -0.19 1.82 20.58
CA PRO A 196 0.10 3.04 21.32
C PRO A 196 -0.29 4.28 20.51
N GLU A 197 -1.05 5.20 21.12
CA GLU A 197 -1.71 6.27 20.37
C GLU A 197 -0.72 7.22 19.68
N GLN A 198 0.35 7.62 20.38
CA GLN A 198 1.30 8.61 19.86
C GLN A 198 2.04 8.07 18.63
N GLU A 199 2.53 6.85 18.70
CA GLU A 199 3.26 6.17 17.63
C GLU A 199 2.34 5.82 16.47
N ALA A 200 1.09 5.42 16.75
CA ALA A 200 0.10 5.20 15.70
C ALA A 200 -0.17 6.48 14.90
N VAL A 201 -0.29 7.63 15.57
CA VAL A 201 -0.45 8.94 14.91
C VAL A 201 0.79 9.30 14.10
N HIS A 202 1.99 9.08 14.66
CA HIS A 202 3.26 9.30 13.96
C HIS A 202 3.31 8.52 12.63
N TRP A 203 3.09 7.20 12.67
CA TRP A 203 3.15 6.35 11.48
C TRP A 203 2.04 6.65 10.48
N GLN A 204 0.84 7.00 10.94
CA GLN A 204 -0.22 7.51 10.06
C GLN A 204 0.21 8.79 9.35
N GLY A 205 0.93 9.69 10.03
CA GLY A 205 1.52 10.90 9.48
C GLY A 205 2.56 10.61 8.40
N VAL A 206 3.51 9.72 8.68
CA VAL A 206 4.56 9.28 7.74
C VAL A 206 3.93 8.72 6.45
N LEU A 207 3.00 7.76 6.57
CA LEU A 207 2.33 7.17 5.41
C LEU A 207 1.44 8.18 4.67
N LYS A 208 0.83 9.14 5.38
CA LYS A 208 0.06 10.24 4.78
C LYS A 208 0.96 11.13 3.96
N ALA A 209 2.12 11.54 4.47
CA ALA A 209 3.10 12.33 3.73
C ALA A 209 3.55 11.61 2.45
N SER A 210 3.85 10.31 2.54
CA SER A 210 4.20 9.48 1.38
C SER A 210 3.08 9.40 0.34
N THR A 211 1.81 9.34 0.76
CA THR A 211 0.66 9.38 -0.17
C THR A 211 0.50 10.76 -0.82
N ASN A 212 0.60 11.82 -0.02
CA ASN A 212 0.39 13.21 -0.45
C ASN A 212 1.47 13.67 -1.42
N ARG A 213 2.71 13.20 -1.26
CA ARG A 213 3.82 13.43 -2.20
C ARG A 213 3.50 13.02 -3.63
N LEU A 214 2.66 12.00 -3.81
CA LEU A 214 2.23 11.51 -5.12
C LEU A 214 0.96 12.23 -5.62
N GLY A 215 0.42 13.16 -4.84
CA GLY A 215 -0.84 13.91 -5.00
C GLY A 215 -1.03 14.48 -6.39
N ASP A 216 -0.25 15.52 -6.68
CA ASP A 216 -0.25 16.30 -7.92
C ASP A 216 -0.14 15.40 -9.17
N VAL A 217 0.72 14.37 -9.13
CA VAL A 217 0.90 13.45 -10.28
C VAL A 217 -0.40 12.73 -10.62
N ARG A 218 -1.22 12.37 -9.63
CA ARG A 218 -2.53 11.73 -9.88
C ARG A 218 -3.55 12.70 -10.43
N GLU A 219 -3.50 13.96 -10.04
CA GLU A 219 -4.43 14.97 -10.56
C GLU A 219 -4.20 15.11 -12.07
N TYR A 220 -2.94 15.29 -12.49
CA TYR A 220 -2.58 15.29 -13.91
C TYR A 220 -2.84 13.94 -14.61
N ASP A 221 -2.56 12.80 -13.97
CA ASP A 221 -2.87 11.48 -14.53
C ASP A 221 -4.38 11.28 -14.76
N VAL A 222 -5.26 11.99 -14.04
CA VAL A 222 -6.71 11.96 -14.30
C VAL A 222 -7.10 12.91 -15.40
N ALA A 223 -6.65 14.16 -15.35
CA ALA A 223 -6.94 15.11 -16.42
C ALA A 223 -6.51 14.54 -17.79
N LEU A 224 -5.31 13.97 -17.90
CA LEU A 224 -4.85 13.31 -19.13
C LEU A 224 -5.71 12.11 -19.55
N GLN A 225 -6.28 11.36 -18.59
CA GLN A 225 -7.21 10.28 -18.93
C GLN A 225 -8.55 10.81 -19.44
N ILE A 226 -9.00 11.95 -18.92
CA ILE A 226 -10.20 12.63 -19.39
C ILE A 226 -9.97 13.11 -20.82
N CYS A 227 -8.86 13.81 -21.11
CA CYS A 227 -8.48 14.20 -22.47
C CYS A 227 -8.48 13.01 -23.43
N SER A 228 -7.85 11.88 -23.04
CA SER A 228 -7.81 10.67 -23.86
C SER A 228 -9.18 10.03 -24.09
N ARG A 229 -10.12 10.13 -23.14
CA ARG A 229 -11.49 9.63 -23.32
C ARG A 229 -12.29 10.55 -24.23
N LEU A 230 -12.11 11.85 -24.08
CA LEU A 230 -12.79 12.87 -24.86
C LEU A 230 -12.45 12.72 -26.34
N GLN A 231 -11.16 12.60 -26.68
CA GLN A 231 -10.67 12.35 -28.04
C GLN A 231 -11.19 11.05 -28.68
N ARG A 232 -11.60 10.06 -27.88
CA ARG A 232 -12.15 8.78 -28.37
C ARG A 232 -13.67 8.80 -28.46
N SER A 233 -14.33 9.82 -27.94
CA SER A 233 -15.79 9.91 -27.95
C SER A 233 -16.29 10.18 -29.37
N ARG A 234 -17.22 9.35 -29.85
CA ARG A 234 -17.83 9.54 -31.18
C ARG A 234 -18.69 10.81 -31.26
N GLU A 235 -19.29 11.20 -30.14
CA GLU A 235 -20.12 12.41 -30.02
C GLU A 235 -19.30 13.71 -30.12
N GLN A 236 -17.98 13.62 -29.92
CA GLN A 236 -17.05 14.74 -29.96
C GLN A 236 -15.85 14.41 -30.87
N ALA A 237 -16.10 13.77 -32.02
CA ALA A 237 -15.04 13.32 -32.92
C ALA A 237 -14.11 14.45 -33.42
N GLU A 238 -14.58 15.70 -33.41
CA GLU A 238 -13.82 16.90 -33.76
C GLU A 238 -13.07 17.55 -32.58
N ALA A 239 -13.31 17.08 -31.35
CA ALA A 239 -12.70 17.66 -30.16
C ALA A 239 -11.25 17.24 -30.00
N SER A 240 -10.36 18.08 -30.53
CA SER A 240 -8.92 18.00 -30.34
C SER A 240 -8.52 18.89 -29.16
N LEU A 241 -7.74 18.33 -28.22
CA LEU A 241 -7.21 19.04 -27.04
C LEU A 241 -5.67 19.08 -27.02
N PRO A 242 -4.97 19.44 -28.12
CA PRO A 242 -3.53 19.31 -28.23
C PRO A 242 -2.79 20.23 -27.25
N GLN A 243 -3.23 21.48 -27.08
CA GLN A 243 -2.53 22.44 -26.23
C GLN A 243 -2.66 22.07 -24.75
N LEU A 244 -3.87 21.75 -24.31
CA LEU A 244 -4.15 21.32 -22.94
C LEU A 244 -3.43 20.01 -22.62
N THR A 245 -3.47 19.03 -23.53
CA THR A 245 -2.77 17.75 -23.33
C THR A 245 -1.26 17.93 -23.23
N ALA A 246 -0.66 18.80 -24.05
CA ALA A 246 0.77 19.10 -24.00
C ALA A 246 1.15 19.74 -22.66
N LEU A 247 0.40 20.76 -22.21
CA LEU A 247 0.63 21.44 -20.93
C LEU A 247 0.47 20.48 -19.74
N LEU A 248 -0.60 19.69 -19.71
CA LEU A 248 -0.82 18.69 -18.66
C LEU A 248 0.29 17.63 -18.63
N THR A 249 0.79 17.22 -19.79
CA THR A 249 1.90 16.25 -19.89
C THR A 249 3.19 16.84 -19.33
N GLN A 250 3.50 18.10 -19.65
CA GLN A 250 4.65 18.80 -19.09
C GLN A 250 4.54 18.93 -17.57
N LEU A 251 3.40 19.39 -17.06
CA LEU A 251 3.14 19.57 -15.63
C LEU A 251 3.20 18.24 -14.87
N ARG A 252 2.65 17.17 -15.45
CA ARG A 252 2.78 15.81 -14.91
C ARG A 252 4.24 15.41 -14.78
N GLY A 253 5.06 15.69 -15.80
CA GLY A 253 6.51 15.44 -15.78
C GLY A 253 7.21 16.19 -14.65
N THR A 254 6.93 17.48 -14.50
CA THR A 254 7.48 18.31 -13.41
C THR A 254 7.03 17.82 -12.03
N ALA A 255 5.74 17.49 -11.87
CA ALA A 255 5.19 16.96 -10.63
C ALA A 255 5.80 15.60 -10.27
N ALA A 256 6.00 14.71 -11.25
CA ALA A 256 6.64 13.42 -11.03
C ALA A 256 8.11 13.58 -10.62
N ALA A 257 8.86 14.45 -11.31
CA ALA A 257 10.23 14.77 -10.95
C ALA A 257 10.34 15.36 -9.53
N LYS A 258 9.41 16.26 -9.15
CA LYS A 258 9.31 16.82 -7.79
C LYS A 258 8.97 15.73 -6.76
N ALA A 259 8.01 14.87 -7.05
CA ALA A 259 7.56 13.81 -6.14
C ALA A 259 8.68 12.82 -5.83
N LEU A 260 9.46 12.42 -6.84
CA LEU A 260 10.54 11.44 -6.70
C LEU A 260 11.88 12.05 -6.29
N ARG A 261 12.02 13.39 -6.30
CA ARG A 261 13.26 14.09 -5.97
C ARG A 261 13.77 13.68 -4.58
N GLY A 262 15.02 13.27 -4.53
CA GLY A 262 15.73 12.93 -3.29
C GLY A 262 15.32 11.59 -2.66
N LEU A 263 14.36 10.87 -3.23
CA LEU A 263 14.01 9.54 -2.76
C LEU A 263 15.16 8.57 -3.05
N ARG A 264 15.48 7.75 -2.05
CA ARG A 264 16.48 6.68 -2.16
C ARG A 264 15.83 5.40 -1.66
N LEU A 265 15.88 4.35 -2.47
CA LEU A 265 15.19 3.09 -2.16
C LEU A 265 15.52 2.58 -0.75
N ASN A 266 16.81 2.46 -0.40
CA ASN A 266 17.20 1.96 0.92
C ASN A 266 16.70 2.83 2.09
N ARG A 267 16.52 4.14 1.90
CA ARG A 267 15.93 5.01 2.93
C ARG A 267 14.44 4.71 3.13
N LEU A 268 13.72 4.52 2.02
CA LEU A 268 12.30 4.11 2.06
C LEU A 268 12.16 2.70 2.67
N THR A 269 13.02 1.77 2.29
CA THR A 269 13.06 0.42 2.86
C THR A 269 13.34 0.46 4.36
N LEU A 270 14.25 1.32 4.84
CA LEU A 270 14.55 1.48 6.26
C LEU A 270 13.34 2.03 7.04
N GLU A 271 12.65 3.03 6.50
CA GLU A 271 11.43 3.59 7.11
C GLU A 271 10.35 2.52 7.26
N LEU A 272 10.12 1.72 6.22
CA LEU A 272 9.18 0.60 6.27
C LEU A 272 9.64 -0.54 7.19
N ALA A 273 10.95 -0.79 7.27
CA ALA A 273 11.51 -1.82 8.16
C ALA A 273 11.30 -1.41 9.62
N ARG A 274 11.47 -0.13 9.94
CA ARG A 274 11.18 0.44 11.26
C ARG A 274 9.70 0.39 11.62
N LEU A 275 8.80 0.57 10.65
CA LEU A 275 7.38 0.34 10.85
C LEU A 275 7.13 -1.11 11.30
N LEU A 276 7.74 -2.09 10.64
CA LEU A 276 7.60 -3.51 11.03
C LEU A 276 8.20 -3.78 12.42
N LEU A 277 9.40 -3.28 12.70
CA LEU A 277 10.02 -3.43 14.02
C LEU A 277 9.13 -2.84 15.12
N TRP A 278 8.55 -1.67 14.89
CA TRP A 278 7.62 -1.06 15.84
C TRP A 278 6.37 -1.93 16.02
N LEU A 279 5.74 -2.40 14.94
CA LEU A 279 4.56 -3.28 15.02
C LEU A 279 4.85 -4.56 15.83
N TYR A 280 6.02 -5.16 15.64
CA TYR A 280 6.43 -6.35 16.39
C TYR A 280 6.76 -6.07 17.85
N ARG A 281 7.03 -4.81 18.24
CA ARG A 281 7.31 -4.42 19.62
C ARG A 281 6.06 -4.06 20.43
N VAL A 282 4.91 -3.94 19.78
CA VAL A 282 3.66 -3.59 20.48
C VAL A 282 3.32 -4.73 21.45
N PRO A 283 3.23 -4.45 22.76
CA PRO A 283 2.85 -5.48 23.72
C PRO A 283 1.40 -5.89 23.49
N ALA A 284 1.11 -7.17 23.70
CA ALA A 284 -0.25 -7.64 23.76
C ALA A 284 -1.01 -6.94 24.91
N PRO A 285 -2.29 -6.58 24.73
CA PRO A 285 -3.09 -6.00 25.80
C PRO A 285 -3.37 -7.04 26.90
N GLU A 286 -3.56 -6.59 28.14
CA GLU A 286 -3.83 -7.47 29.29
C GLU A 286 -5.07 -8.36 29.10
N ARG A 287 -6.07 -7.84 28.39
CA ARG A 287 -7.24 -8.60 27.93
C ARG A 287 -7.29 -8.56 26.41
N GLU A 288 -6.83 -9.64 25.79
CA GLU A 288 -6.92 -9.81 24.35
C GLU A 288 -8.36 -10.10 23.91
N LEU A 289 -8.78 -9.42 22.85
CA LEU A 289 -9.97 -9.81 22.10
C LEU A 289 -9.54 -10.84 21.06
N THR A 290 -10.43 -11.77 20.73
CA THR A 290 -10.24 -12.59 19.53
C THR A 290 -10.22 -11.71 18.28
N VAL A 291 -9.65 -12.21 17.19
CA VAL A 291 -9.66 -11.50 15.91
C VAL A 291 -11.11 -11.18 15.48
N ALA A 292 -12.02 -12.14 15.64
CA ALA A 292 -13.42 -11.99 15.29
C ALA A 292 -14.12 -10.89 16.14
N GLU A 293 -13.95 -10.92 17.46
CA GLU A 293 -14.52 -9.91 18.36
C GLU A 293 -14.00 -8.51 18.08
N PHE A 294 -12.68 -8.38 17.87
CA PHE A 294 -12.07 -7.10 17.54
C PHE A 294 -12.65 -6.56 16.23
N LEU A 295 -12.67 -7.37 15.18
CA LEU A 295 -13.18 -6.95 13.87
C LEU A 295 -14.67 -6.60 13.93
N SER A 296 -15.51 -7.41 14.60
CA SER A 296 -16.95 -7.12 14.78
C SER A 296 -17.14 -5.75 15.44
N ARG A 297 -16.48 -5.49 16.58
CA ARG A 297 -16.56 -4.19 17.28
C ARG A 297 -16.07 -3.03 16.42
N ARG A 298 -14.97 -3.20 15.69
CA ARG A 298 -14.40 -2.12 14.85
C ARG A 298 -15.28 -1.79 13.66
N PHE A 299 -15.75 -2.80 12.93
CA PHE A 299 -16.59 -2.61 11.77
C PHE A 299 -18.01 -2.22 12.13
N GLY A 300 -18.56 -2.67 13.27
CA GLY A 300 -19.85 -2.20 13.80
C GLY A 300 -19.83 -0.70 14.05
N ASN A 301 -18.81 -0.22 14.78
CA ASN A 301 -18.62 1.22 15.01
C ASN A 301 -18.40 2.03 13.71
N TRP A 302 -17.79 1.44 12.69
CA TRP A 302 -17.61 2.12 11.40
C TRP A 302 -18.87 2.09 10.56
N TYR A 303 -19.67 1.03 10.66
CA TYR A 303 -20.99 0.91 10.06
C TYR A 303 -21.88 2.05 10.56
N ASP A 304 -22.00 2.24 11.88
CA ASP A 304 -22.89 3.27 12.44
C ASP A 304 -22.48 4.66 11.92
N LYS A 305 -21.17 4.95 11.96
CA LYS A 305 -20.58 6.18 11.42
C LYS A 305 -20.70 6.36 9.91
N LEU A 306 -20.96 5.29 9.16
CA LEU A 306 -21.25 5.36 7.72
C LEU A 306 -22.73 5.65 7.49
N MET A 307 -23.63 5.02 8.26
CA MET A 307 -25.07 5.26 8.18
C MET A 307 -25.46 6.69 8.58
N GLU A 308 -24.71 7.29 9.52
CA GLU A 308 -24.88 8.70 9.91
C GLU A 308 -24.38 9.72 8.87
N LEU A 309 -23.74 9.28 7.78
CA LEU A 309 -23.09 10.24 6.85
C LEU A 309 -24.04 11.16 6.10
N PRO A 310 -25.20 10.70 5.58
CA PRO A 310 -26.14 11.61 4.91
C PRO A 310 -26.65 12.70 5.85
N GLU A 311 -26.91 12.37 7.12
CA GLU A 311 -27.38 13.33 8.12
C GLU A 311 -26.27 14.31 8.53
N LYS A 312 -25.05 13.80 8.71
CA LYS A 312 -23.90 14.61 9.10
C LYS A 312 -23.37 15.51 7.99
N TYR A 313 -23.55 15.07 6.75
CA TYR A 313 -23.06 15.72 5.54
C TYR A 313 -24.18 15.80 4.48
N PRO A 314 -25.25 16.55 4.75
CA PRO A 314 -26.45 16.55 3.92
C PRO A 314 -26.28 17.33 2.61
N ASP A 315 -25.31 18.24 2.54
CA ASP A 315 -25.10 19.07 1.36
C ASP A 315 -24.19 18.37 0.35
N LEU A 316 -24.80 17.76 -0.66
CA LEU A 316 -24.11 17.10 -1.75
C LEU A 316 -23.44 18.05 -2.76
N HIS A 317 -23.67 19.37 -2.66
CA HIS A 317 -22.96 20.38 -3.44
C HIS A 317 -21.72 20.91 -2.70
N ASN A 318 -21.61 20.65 -1.40
CA ASN A 318 -20.44 21.03 -0.62
C ASN A 318 -19.30 20.01 -0.81
N MET A 319 -18.27 20.44 -1.55
CA MET A 319 -17.12 19.59 -1.86
C MET A 319 -16.34 19.13 -0.64
N GLU A 320 -16.30 19.91 0.45
CA GLU A 320 -15.65 19.48 1.68
C GLU A 320 -16.41 18.32 2.34
N GLN A 321 -17.75 18.40 2.36
CA GLN A 321 -18.62 17.36 2.87
C GLN A 321 -18.49 16.07 2.06
N LEU A 322 -18.57 16.14 0.73
CA LEU A 322 -18.35 15.00 -0.16
C LEU A 322 -16.96 14.38 0.02
N HIS A 323 -15.92 15.19 0.19
CA HIS A 323 -14.57 14.71 0.45
C HIS A 323 -14.49 13.92 1.76
N ARG A 324 -15.16 14.38 2.82
CA ARG A 324 -15.24 13.67 4.12
C ARG A 324 -15.96 12.33 3.99
N ILE A 325 -17.08 12.27 3.26
CA ILE A 325 -17.79 11.01 2.94
C ILE A 325 -16.86 10.05 2.20
N ARG A 326 -16.22 10.52 1.13
CA ARG A 326 -15.31 9.74 0.27
C ARG A 326 -14.14 9.14 1.04
N ILE A 327 -13.54 9.89 1.98
CA ILE A 327 -12.47 9.38 2.86
C ILE A 327 -12.97 8.18 3.69
N LYS A 328 -14.16 8.31 4.31
CA LYS A 328 -14.72 7.27 5.18
C LYS A 328 -15.06 6.00 4.41
N LEU A 329 -15.73 6.12 3.26
CA LEU A 329 -16.03 4.98 2.39
C LEU A 329 -14.76 4.27 1.92
N LYS A 330 -13.74 5.03 1.49
CA LYS A 330 -12.45 4.46 1.07
C LYS A 330 -11.79 3.70 2.20
N ARG A 331 -11.73 4.30 3.38
CA ARG A 331 -11.16 3.66 4.57
C ARG A 331 -11.87 2.35 4.89
N PHE A 332 -13.20 2.34 4.93
CA PHE A 332 -14.00 1.15 5.18
C PHE A 332 -13.70 0.05 4.15
N ARG A 333 -13.85 0.36 2.86
CA ARG A 333 -13.62 -0.62 1.78
C ARG A 333 -12.21 -1.21 1.82
N TYR A 334 -11.18 -0.38 1.97
CA TYR A 334 -9.80 -0.87 1.95
C TYR A 334 -9.46 -1.70 3.18
N ALA A 335 -9.99 -1.36 4.35
CA ALA A 335 -9.84 -2.20 5.54
C ALA A 335 -10.56 -3.54 5.35
N LEU A 336 -11.82 -3.51 4.88
CA LEU A 336 -12.63 -4.70 4.64
C LEU A 336 -11.99 -5.66 3.63
N GLN A 337 -11.38 -5.12 2.57
CA GLN A 337 -10.61 -5.91 1.58
C GLN A 337 -9.31 -6.51 2.13
N SER A 338 -8.89 -6.14 3.33
CA SER A 338 -7.61 -6.57 3.93
C SER A 338 -7.79 -7.54 5.10
N VAL A 339 -9.04 -7.91 5.43
CA VAL A 339 -9.41 -8.80 6.54
C VAL A 339 -10.33 -9.91 6.00
N PRO A 340 -9.79 -11.04 5.50
CA PRO A 340 -10.60 -12.13 4.97
C PRO A 340 -11.53 -12.79 6.02
N GLU A 341 -11.29 -12.57 7.31
CA GLU A 341 -12.07 -13.10 8.43
C GLU A 341 -13.55 -12.68 8.37
N LEU A 342 -13.85 -11.50 7.81
CA LEU A 342 -15.22 -10.99 7.70
C LEU A 342 -15.91 -11.34 6.36
N ALA A 343 -15.32 -12.26 5.58
CA ALA A 343 -15.86 -12.80 4.33
C ALA A 343 -16.56 -11.73 3.45
N PRO A 344 -15.85 -10.69 3.00
CA PRO A 344 -16.50 -9.54 2.40
C PRO A 344 -17.22 -9.89 1.11
N GLU A 345 -18.53 -9.66 1.07
CA GLU A 345 -19.35 -10.05 -0.06
C GLU A 345 -19.01 -9.23 -1.32
N ALA A 346 -18.88 -9.92 -2.45
CA ALA A 346 -18.52 -9.29 -3.72
C ALA A 346 -19.54 -8.21 -4.12
N ARG A 347 -20.82 -8.38 -3.79
CA ARG A 347 -21.89 -7.41 -4.05
C ARG A 347 -21.64 -6.10 -3.28
N LEU A 348 -21.41 -6.16 -1.97
CA LEU A 348 -21.09 -5.00 -1.13
C LEU A 348 -19.81 -4.29 -1.61
N LEU A 349 -18.75 -5.04 -1.92
CA LEU A 349 -17.50 -4.47 -2.41
C LEU A 349 -17.66 -3.76 -3.77
N ARG A 350 -18.53 -4.26 -4.65
CA ARG A 350 -18.90 -3.60 -5.91
C ARG A 350 -19.70 -2.33 -5.67
N SER A 351 -20.67 -2.35 -4.76
CA SER A 351 -21.45 -1.16 -4.39
C SER A 351 -20.58 -0.05 -3.77
N LEU A 352 -19.71 -0.41 -2.81
CA LEU A 352 -18.70 0.49 -2.26
C LEU A 352 -17.76 1.06 -3.34
N LYS A 353 -17.39 0.25 -4.33
CA LYS A 353 -16.58 0.71 -5.46
C LYS A 353 -17.34 1.75 -6.28
N TYR A 354 -18.61 1.49 -6.59
CA TYR A 354 -19.44 2.36 -7.41
C TYR A 354 -19.65 3.72 -6.74
N LEU A 355 -20.03 3.75 -5.45
CA LEU A 355 -20.11 4.98 -4.66
C LEU A 355 -18.80 5.77 -4.65
N GLN A 356 -17.66 5.09 -4.49
CA GLN A 356 -16.35 5.74 -4.51
C GLN A 356 -15.97 6.29 -5.88
N ASP A 357 -16.43 5.67 -6.95
CA ASP A 357 -16.19 6.12 -8.32
C ASP A 357 -17.04 7.37 -8.60
N MET A 358 -18.33 7.40 -8.21
CA MET A 358 -19.20 8.59 -8.33
C MET A 358 -18.71 9.78 -7.51
N LEU A 359 -18.44 9.59 -6.21
CA LEU A 359 -17.79 10.62 -5.38
C LEU A 359 -16.38 10.97 -5.89
N GLY A 360 -15.77 10.07 -6.66
CA GLY A 360 -14.54 10.30 -7.38
C GLY A 360 -14.70 11.30 -8.51
N LEU A 361 -15.78 11.18 -9.31
CA LEU A 361 -16.11 12.09 -10.41
C LEU A 361 -16.39 13.51 -9.89
N LEU A 362 -17.25 13.66 -8.88
CA LEU A 362 -17.57 14.97 -8.28
C LEU A 362 -16.32 15.69 -7.77
N HIS A 363 -15.42 14.95 -7.11
CA HIS A 363 -14.17 15.51 -6.61
C HIS A 363 -13.17 15.81 -7.74
N ASP A 364 -13.07 14.93 -8.73
CA ASP A 364 -12.15 15.13 -9.84
C ASP A 364 -12.61 16.37 -10.66
N ASP A 365 -13.93 16.60 -10.83
CA ASP A 365 -14.53 17.77 -11.51
C ASP A 365 -14.15 19.09 -10.85
N TYR A 366 -14.38 19.19 -9.54
CA TYR A 366 -14.02 20.36 -8.76
C TYR A 366 -12.52 20.70 -8.87
N ILE A 367 -11.65 19.69 -8.76
CA ILE A 367 -10.20 19.90 -8.81
C ILE A 367 -9.74 20.27 -10.22
N ASN A 368 -10.29 19.63 -11.25
CA ASN A 368 -9.86 19.86 -12.61
C ASN A 368 -10.37 21.21 -13.14
N THR A 369 -11.58 21.64 -12.78
CA THR A 369 -12.08 23.00 -13.08
C THR A 369 -11.12 24.06 -12.55
N MET A 370 -10.78 23.99 -11.26
CA MET A 370 -9.80 24.89 -10.62
C MET A 370 -8.41 24.82 -11.27
N MET A 371 -7.99 23.64 -11.74
CA MET A 371 -6.69 23.45 -12.41
C MET A 371 -6.69 24.10 -13.79
N VAL A 372 -7.73 23.86 -14.59
CA VAL A 372 -7.84 24.32 -15.97
C VAL A 372 -8.01 25.84 -16.02
N GLU A 373 -8.79 26.44 -15.12
CA GLU A 373 -8.90 27.89 -14.99
C GLU A 373 -7.54 28.56 -14.74
N LYS A 374 -6.74 27.99 -13.83
CA LYS A 374 -5.37 28.47 -13.56
C LYS A 374 -4.47 28.31 -14.79
N LEU A 375 -4.61 27.23 -15.55
CA LEU A 375 -3.83 27.01 -16.77
C LEU A 375 -4.14 28.06 -17.84
N VAL A 376 -5.42 28.34 -18.06
CA VAL A 376 -5.89 29.36 -18.99
C VAL A 376 -5.39 30.75 -18.58
N ALA A 377 -5.49 31.09 -17.29
CA ALA A 377 -5.02 32.37 -16.76
C ALA A 377 -3.50 32.54 -16.91
N ALA A 378 -2.73 31.45 -16.75
CA ALA A 378 -1.27 31.48 -16.89
C ALA A 378 -0.79 31.55 -18.34
N HIS A 379 -1.62 31.18 -19.32
CA HIS A 379 -1.25 31.13 -20.74
C HIS A 379 -2.22 31.95 -21.63
N PRO A 380 -2.38 33.26 -21.39
CA PRO A 380 -3.37 34.08 -22.09
C PRO A 380 -3.11 34.22 -23.60
N LYS A 381 -1.89 33.90 -24.05
CA LYS A 381 -1.48 33.98 -25.47
C LYS A 381 -1.90 32.76 -26.30
N ILE A 382 -2.25 31.64 -25.67
CA ILE A 382 -2.70 30.43 -26.37
C ILE A 382 -4.23 30.53 -26.53
N LYS A 383 -4.68 30.96 -27.72
CA LYS A 383 -6.10 31.25 -27.96
C LYS A 383 -6.95 29.99 -27.89
N GLU A 384 -6.43 28.89 -28.42
CA GLU A 384 -7.07 27.58 -28.51
C GLU A 384 -7.28 26.97 -27.12
N LEU A 385 -6.40 27.29 -26.15
CA LEU A 385 -6.47 26.73 -24.80
C LEU A 385 -7.78 27.07 -24.07
N ARG A 386 -8.37 28.24 -24.33
CA ARG A 386 -9.67 28.61 -23.74
C ARG A 386 -10.79 27.71 -24.24
N TYR A 387 -10.78 27.41 -25.54
CA TYR A 387 -11.76 26.51 -26.15
C TYR A 387 -11.56 25.07 -25.67
N GLU A 388 -10.31 24.59 -25.67
CA GLU A 388 -9.96 23.26 -25.17
C GLU A 388 -10.34 23.07 -23.69
N ALA A 389 -10.09 24.10 -22.86
CA ALA A 389 -10.50 24.15 -21.47
C ALA A 389 -12.01 24.04 -21.28
N ALA A 390 -12.79 24.80 -22.07
CA ALA A 390 -14.25 24.75 -22.01
C ALA A 390 -14.80 23.38 -22.42
N LEU A 391 -14.26 22.76 -23.47
CA LEU A 391 -14.62 21.40 -23.87
C LEU A 391 -14.32 20.37 -22.77
N PHE A 392 -13.13 20.47 -22.17
CA PHE A 392 -12.71 19.60 -21.07
C PHE A 392 -13.66 19.74 -19.87
N SER A 393 -13.92 20.97 -19.42
CA SER A 393 -14.78 21.24 -18.26
C SER A 393 -16.23 20.81 -18.51
N GLY A 394 -16.79 21.12 -19.68
CA GLY A 394 -18.17 20.72 -20.01
C GLY A 394 -18.37 19.20 -20.04
N TRP A 395 -17.38 18.46 -20.56
CA TRP A 395 -17.42 16.99 -20.55
C TRP A 395 -17.32 16.39 -19.14
N GLU A 396 -16.54 17.00 -18.27
CA GLU A 396 -16.39 16.54 -16.89
C GLU A 396 -17.63 16.86 -16.06
N GLN A 397 -18.14 18.09 -16.19
CA GLN A 397 -19.36 18.55 -15.52
C GLN A 397 -20.55 17.65 -15.85
N ALA A 398 -20.78 17.32 -17.14
CA ALA A 398 -21.87 16.42 -17.53
C ALA A 398 -21.81 15.05 -16.82
N LYS A 399 -20.60 14.54 -16.51
CA LYS A 399 -20.42 13.29 -15.77
C LYS A 399 -20.57 13.46 -14.28
N ALA A 400 -20.15 14.61 -13.74
CA ALA A 400 -20.36 14.97 -12.35
C ALA A 400 -21.85 15.10 -12.07
N ASP A 401 -22.60 15.80 -12.91
CA ASP A 401 -24.05 16.00 -12.79
C ASP A 401 -24.79 14.65 -12.82
N ALA A 402 -24.51 13.79 -13.81
CA ALA A 402 -25.10 12.46 -13.87
C ALA A 402 -24.73 11.59 -12.64
N ALA A 403 -23.52 11.74 -12.10
CA ALA A 403 -23.12 11.03 -10.88
C ALA A 403 -23.81 11.59 -9.63
N LEU A 404 -24.08 12.90 -9.57
CA LEU A 404 -24.79 13.56 -8.49
C LEU A 404 -26.26 13.13 -8.46
N GLU A 405 -26.92 13.08 -9.62
CA GLU A 405 -28.30 12.62 -9.77
C GLU A 405 -28.47 11.16 -9.33
N ALA A 406 -27.52 10.28 -9.69
CA ALA A 406 -27.58 8.86 -9.33
C ALA A 406 -27.18 8.59 -7.86
N LEU A 407 -26.51 9.52 -7.18
CA LEU A 407 -25.91 9.29 -5.87
C LEU A 407 -26.92 8.86 -4.79
N PRO A 408 -28.12 9.47 -4.64
CA PRO A 408 -29.08 9.08 -3.60
C PRO A 408 -29.56 7.63 -3.72
N GLN A 409 -30.00 7.22 -4.91
CA GLN A 409 -30.47 5.85 -5.15
C GLN A 409 -29.38 4.81 -4.86
N GLN A 410 -28.15 5.14 -5.24
CA GLN A 410 -27.01 4.25 -5.04
C GLN A 410 -26.56 4.19 -3.58
N TRP A 411 -26.73 5.30 -2.86
CA TRP A 411 -26.52 5.33 -1.41
C TRP A 411 -27.53 4.44 -0.69
N GLU A 412 -28.80 4.46 -1.08
CA GLU A 412 -29.84 3.59 -0.54
C GLU A 412 -29.51 2.11 -0.78
N ALA A 413 -29.19 1.75 -2.03
CA ALA A 413 -28.81 0.38 -2.39
C ALA A 413 -27.56 -0.11 -1.64
N PHE A 414 -26.58 0.77 -1.44
CA PHE A 414 -25.42 0.50 -0.60
C PHE A 414 -25.80 0.29 0.86
N SER A 415 -26.63 1.17 1.41
CA SER A 415 -27.02 1.12 2.82
C SER A 415 -27.73 -0.19 3.13
N SER A 416 -28.68 -0.61 2.29
CA SER A 416 -29.35 -1.91 2.41
C SER A 416 -28.37 -3.09 2.39
N GLN A 417 -27.45 -3.13 1.42
CA GLN A 417 -26.44 -4.21 1.33
C GLN A 417 -25.47 -4.21 2.51
N LEU A 418 -25.13 -3.03 3.02
CA LEU A 418 -24.24 -2.90 4.17
C LEU A 418 -24.93 -3.38 5.45
N THR A 419 -26.23 -3.10 5.63
CA THR A 419 -27.05 -3.63 6.73
C THR A 419 -27.19 -5.15 6.67
N GLU A 420 -27.47 -5.70 5.49
CA GLU A 420 -27.53 -7.15 5.26
C GLU A 420 -26.20 -7.82 5.64
N TRP A 421 -25.08 -7.27 5.16
CA TRP A 421 -23.76 -7.78 5.49
C TRP A 421 -23.44 -7.67 6.99
N LYS A 422 -23.80 -6.54 7.64
CA LYS A 422 -23.62 -6.37 9.10
C LYS A 422 -24.30 -7.50 9.86
N ASN A 423 -25.60 -7.70 9.61
CA ASN A 423 -26.41 -8.68 10.35
C ASN A 423 -25.92 -10.12 10.22
N LYS A 424 -25.18 -10.43 9.14
CA LYS A 424 -24.64 -11.75 8.87
C LYS A 424 -23.22 -11.96 9.43
N ASN A 425 -22.41 -10.91 9.52
CA ASN A 425 -20.96 -11.04 9.75
C ASN A 425 -20.43 -10.33 10.99
N LEU A 426 -21.20 -9.43 11.61
CA LEU A 426 -20.81 -8.66 12.80
C LEU A 426 -21.74 -8.98 13.97
#